data_AF-A0A7C1WTG7-F1
#
_entry.id   AF-A0A7C1WTG7-F1
#
_cell.length_a   1.000
_cell.length_b   1.000
_cell.length_c   1.000
_cell.angle_alpha   90.00
_cell.angle_beta   90.00
_cell.angle_gamma   90.00
#
_symmetry.space_group_name_H-M   'P 1'
#
loop_
_entity.id
_entity.type
_entity.pdbx_description
1 polymer ?
#
loop_
_entity_poly.entity_id
_entity_poly.type
_entity_poly.pdbx_seq_one_letter_code
_entity_poly.pdbx_strand_id
1 'polypeptide(L)'
;MLRNLFAVLLSLAALPAPSHAQVPKVGRDVYEDAVVYGFKMKVPKDWKQVPPQPDEENLLASFNDPDIPYISVGKSGEILPIACFLFAIDDRDADGNAIGGEQDSSSRILKLIQDRLSLGTAWDIKDDKPKPLKIKGVVRARSYVLEAQHTRDPEVMIEAYVADFELEPGLSIYFFGIGPGGRKWRSYESAYAKLAKSFRRVEIVGVEDLGSGRDTPRDRRRIKLQEEVARSPEWKLYETEHYLVVSDVKDKPFMDELLLRIEAIRKAYEEEYPPEEARAIRAKAEEEKRAAAAENGEDEEPAEEEDERSVSVQDPMLASLSSVLRVCSDRQTYSRYGGPPGTGGYWNPVDEELVIYDDKKSSGRDWTWIVLN
;
A
#
# COMPACT_ATOMS: atom_id res chain seq x y z
N MET A 1 40.50 37.01 -53.26
CA MET A 1 39.88 37.64 -52.07
C MET A 1 38.62 36.84 -51.77
N LEU A 2 38.74 35.81 -50.93
CA LEU A 2 38.40 35.83 -49.50
C LEU A 2 36.90 36.02 -49.22
N ARG A 3 36.32 34.96 -48.62
CA ARG A 3 35.30 34.95 -47.56
C ARG A 3 33.87 35.32 -47.98
N ASN A 4 32.99 34.30 -48.03
CA ASN A 4 32.11 34.03 -46.88
C ASN A 4 31.51 32.62 -46.97
N LEU A 5 32.00 31.79 -46.05
CA LEU A 5 31.66 30.41 -45.79
C LEU A 5 30.59 30.38 -44.69
N PHE A 6 29.58 29.52 -44.85
CA PHE A 6 28.96 28.67 -43.82
C PHE A 6 28.99 29.13 -42.36
N ALA A 7 27.82 29.51 -41.83
CA ALA A 7 27.50 29.38 -40.40
C ALA A 7 25.98 29.36 -40.17
N VAL A 8 25.31 28.28 -40.58
CA VAL A 8 24.02 27.89 -39.97
C VAL A 8 24.38 26.86 -38.90
N LEU A 9 24.56 27.34 -37.68
CA LEU A 9 24.82 26.53 -36.50
C LEU A 9 23.55 25.75 -36.16
N LEU A 10 23.62 24.43 -36.34
CA LEU A 10 22.69 23.45 -35.79
C LEU A 10 22.60 23.66 -34.27
N SER A 11 21.55 24.33 -33.81
CA SER A 11 21.07 24.24 -32.43
C SER A 11 19.93 23.21 -32.37
N LEU A 12 20.21 21.95 -32.75
CA LEU A 12 19.40 20.84 -32.25
C LEU A 12 19.82 20.63 -30.80
N ALA A 13 19.13 21.32 -29.89
CA ALA A 13 19.09 20.91 -28.50
C ALA A 13 18.61 19.45 -28.49
N ALA A 14 19.51 18.54 -28.13
CA ALA A 14 19.18 17.16 -27.82
C ALA A 14 18.31 17.16 -26.57
N LEU A 15 17.00 17.40 -26.73
CA LEU A 15 16.03 17.06 -25.71
C LEU A 15 16.19 15.55 -25.48
N PRO A 16 16.48 15.08 -24.26
CA PRO A 16 16.53 13.66 -24.00
C PRO A 16 15.20 13.07 -24.43
N ALA A 17 15.24 12.03 -25.27
CA ALA A 17 14.04 11.33 -25.69
C ALA A 17 13.20 11.00 -24.44
N PRO A 18 11.87 11.20 -24.47
CA PRO A 18 11.01 11.11 -23.28
C PRO A 18 11.18 9.80 -22.49
N SER A 19 11.62 8.72 -23.15
CA SER A 19 11.91 7.43 -22.51
C SER A 19 13.10 7.43 -21.53
N HIS A 20 14.06 8.36 -21.61
CA HIS A 20 15.17 8.45 -20.66
C HIS A 20 14.83 9.28 -19.41
N ALA A 21 13.82 10.15 -19.49
CA ALA A 21 13.35 10.93 -18.36
C ALA A 21 12.66 10.07 -17.30
N GLN A 22 12.19 8.88 -17.68
CA GLN A 22 11.30 8.01 -16.91
C GLN A 22 12.01 6.84 -16.22
N VAL A 23 13.33 6.70 -16.40
CA VAL A 23 14.12 5.69 -15.69
C VAL A 23 14.30 6.16 -14.24
N PRO A 24 13.96 5.34 -13.23
CA PRO A 24 14.12 5.72 -11.84
C PRO A 24 15.57 6.09 -11.55
N LYS A 25 15.77 7.18 -10.85
CA LYS A 25 17.10 7.59 -10.37
C LYS A 25 17.21 7.25 -8.90
N VAL A 26 18.40 6.91 -8.43
CA VAL A 26 18.61 6.67 -7.00
C VAL A 26 18.41 8.00 -6.24
N GLY A 27 17.45 8.02 -5.32
CA GLY A 27 17.17 9.16 -4.46
C GLY A 27 18.19 9.36 -3.34
N ARG A 28 18.02 10.47 -2.63
CA ARG A 28 18.68 10.69 -1.33
C ARG A 28 17.85 10.12 -0.19
N ASP A 29 16.53 10.13 -0.36
CA ASP A 29 15.57 9.64 0.60
C ASP A 29 15.65 8.12 0.73
N VAL A 30 15.19 7.64 1.88
CA VAL A 30 15.31 6.27 2.32
C VAL A 30 13.96 5.85 2.87
N TYR A 31 13.49 4.67 2.45
CA TYR A 31 12.46 3.95 3.17
C TYR A 31 13.13 3.21 4.32
N GLU A 32 12.61 3.40 5.53
CA GLU A 32 13.13 2.79 6.75
C GLU A 32 11.98 2.15 7.51
N ASP A 33 12.14 0.86 7.79
CA ASP A 33 11.30 0.09 8.69
C ASP A 33 12.18 -0.30 9.88
N ALA A 34 12.22 0.57 10.89
CA ALA A 34 12.90 0.33 12.16
C ALA A 34 11.95 -0.24 13.23
N VAL A 35 10.74 -0.63 12.86
CA VAL A 35 9.69 -0.99 13.82
C VAL A 35 9.38 -2.47 13.77
N VAL A 36 9.22 -3.04 12.58
CA VAL A 36 8.79 -4.42 12.38
C VAL A 36 9.95 -5.26 11.87
N TYR A 37 10.53 -4.85 10.73
CA TYR A 37 11.48 -5.70 10.02
C TYR A 37 12.94 -5.27 10.13
N GLY A 38 13.24 -4.07 10.64
CA GLY A 38 14.61 -3.63 10.91
C GLY A 38 15.48 -3.46 9.66
N PHE A 39 15.01 -2.74 8.65
CA PHE A 39 15.80 -2.44 7.46
C PHE A 39 15.59 -1.04 6.91
N LYS A 40 16.50 -0.63 6.03
CA LYS A 40 16.33 0.57 5.23
C LYS A 40 16.91 0.43 3.83
N MET A 41 16.35 1.18 2.89
CA MET A 41 16.77 1.18 1.49
C MET A 41 16.48 2.53 0.85
N LYS A 42 17.39 3.01 -0.01
CA LYS A 42 17.12 4.20 -0.83
C LYS A 42 15.94 3.97 -1.76
N VAL A 43 15.15 5.01 -1.92
CA VAL A 43 13.99 5.01 -2.83
C VAL A 43 14.33 5.77 -4.12
N PRO A 44 13.53 5.59 -5.19
CA PRO A 44 13.68 6.41 -6.39
C PRO A 44 13.55 7.91 -6.07
N LYS A 45 14.38 8.73 -6.72
CA LYS A 45 14.42 10.18 -6.53
C LYS A 45 13.09 10.79 -6.94
N ASP A 46 12.56 11.67 -6.10
CA ASP A 46 11.34 12.45 -6.34
C ASP A 46 10.06 11.60 -6.46
N TRP A 47 10.13 10.29 -6.21
CA TRP A 47 8.95 9.41 -6.23
C TRP A 47 8.23 9.46 -4.90
N LYS A 48 6.90 9.45 -4.95
CA LYS A 48 6.06 9.44 -3.76
C LYS A 48 5.83 8.01 -3.30
N GLN A 49 5.96 7.80 -1.99
CA GLN A 49 5.50 6.59 -1.32
C GLN A 49 3.97 6.55 -1.29
N VAL A 50 3.41 5.40 -1.60
CA VAL A 50 2.00 5.06 -1.44
C VAL A 50 1.96 3.89 -0.47
N PRO A 51 1.30 4.04 0.70
CA PRO A 51 1.17 2.95 1.66
C PRO A 51 0.33 1.81 1.05
N PRO A 52 0.50 0.58 1.57
CA PRO A 52 -0.28 -0.56 1.11
C PRO A 52 -1.77 -0.36 1.37
N GLN A 53 -2.60 -0.99 0.54
CA GLN A 53 -3.99 -1.15 0.91
C GLN A 53 -4.10 -2.15 2.07
N PRO A 54 -5.20 -2.10 2.83
CA PRO A 54 -5.30 -2.88 4.03
C PRO A 54 -5.36 -4.41 3.79
N ASP A 55 -5.87 -4.83 2.62
CA ASP A 55 -5.88 -6.22 2.13
C ASP A 55 -4.55 -6.67 1.52
N GLU A 56 -3.56 -5.78 1.40
CA GLU A 56 -2.22 -6.08 0.88
C GLU A 56 -1.24 -6.44 2.00
N GLU A 57 -1.51 -7.51 2.75
CA GLU A 57 -0.75 -7.90 3.95
C GLU A 57 0.77 -7.95 3.76
N ASN A 58 1.21 -8.41 2.58
CA ASN A 58 2.64 -8.56 2.29
C ASN A 58 3.29 -7.28 1.73
N LEU A 59 2.52 -6.28 1.27
CA LEU A 59 3.06 -5.07 0.70
C LEU A 59 3.44 -4.09 1.83
N LEU A 60 4.69 -3.64 1.84
CA LEU A 60 5.17 -2.64 2.81
C LEU A 60 5.01 -1.22 2.28
N ALA A 61 5.35 -1.02 1.01
CA ALA A 61 5.25 0.27 0.35
C ALA A 61 5.33 0.11 -1.16
N SER A 62 4.68 1.01 -1.89
CA SER A 62 4.96 1.23 -3.31
C SER A 62 5.45 2.65 -3.57
N PHE A 63 6.24 2.84 -4.61
CA PHE A 63 6.79 4.14 -4.99
C PHE A 63 6.51 4.39 -6.46
N ASN A 64 6.01 5.59 -6.75
CA ASN A 64 5.63 5.99 -8.10
C ASN A 64 6.04 7.45 -8.38
N ASP A 65 6.42 7.73 -9.62
CA ASP A 65 6.65 9.09 -10.08
C ASP A 65 5.34 9.89 -10.04
N PRO A 66 5.23 10.99 -9.27
CA PRO A 66 4.01 11.80 -9.21
C PRO A 66 3.68 12.46 -10.55
N ASP A 67 4.70 12.82 -11.33
CA ASP A 67 4.51 13.58 -12.57
C ASP A 67 4.28 12.67 -13.77
N ILE A 68 4.92 11.49 -13.77
CA ILE A 68 4.87 10.54 -14.90
C ILE A 68 4.63 9.10 -14.42
N PRO A 69 3.40 8.76 -13.97
CA PRO A 69 3.12 7.44 -13.41
C PRO A 69 3.11 6.29 -14.42
N TYR A 70 3.08 6.60 -15.72
CA TYR A 70 3.01 5.61 -16.80
C TYR A 70 3.87 6.02 -17.99
N ILE A 71 4.25 5.01 -18.78
CA ILE A 71 4.94 5.19 -20.05
C ILE A 71 4.15 4.51 -21.16
N SER A 72 4.24 5.05 -22.37
CA SER A 72 3.66 4.40 -23.55
C SER A 72 4.64 3.34 -24.08
N VAL A 73 4.13 2.13 -24.32
CA VAL A 73 4.83 0.96 -24.82
C VAL A 73 4.14 0.42 -26.07
N GLY A 74 4.90 -0.31 -26.89
CA GLY A 74 4.40 -0.85 -28.15
C GLY A 74 4.14 0.18 -29.24
N LYS A 75 3.61 -0.28 -30.37
CA LYS A 75 3.17 0.58 -31.49
C LYS A 75 1.72 1.06 -31.29
N SER A 76 0.94 0.24 -30.59
CA SER A 76 -0.43 0.51 -30.14
C SER A 76 -0.50 1.67 -29.14
N GLY A 77 0.61 1.95 -28.45
CA GLY A 77 0.70 3.01 -27.46
C GLY A 77 0.14 2.63 -26.10
N GLU A 78 0.03 1.32 -25.80
CA GLU A 78 -0.38 0.78 -24.50
C GLU A 78 0.39 1.44 -23.34
N ILE A 79 -0.25 1.48 -22.17
CA ILE A 79 0.32 2.13 -20.99
C ILE A 79 0.94 1.11 -20.04
N LEU A 80 2.19 1.35 -19.65
CA LEU A 80 2.87 0.61 -18.60
C LEU A 80 3.08 1.53 -17.40
N PRO A 81 2.42 1.29 -16.25
CA PRO A 81 2.76 1.98 -15.02
C PRO A 81 4.19 1.66 -14.61
N ILE A 82 4.90 2.70 -14.17
CA ILE A 82 6.28 2.60 -13.69
C ILE A 82 6.26 2.78 -12.19
N ALA A 83 6.61 1.69 -11.50
CA ALA A 83 6.46 1.55 -10.06
C ALA A 83 7.59 0.70 -9.47
N CYS A 84 7.89 0.96 -8.21
CA CYS A 84 8.70 0.11 -7.35
C CYS A 84 7.85 -0.37 -6.18
N PHE A 85 8.13 -1.57 -5.68
CA PHE A 85 7.41 -2.15 -4.57
C PHE A 85 8.38 -2.78 -3.58
N LEU A 86 7.98 -2.77 -2.31
CA LEU A 86 8.62 -3.46 -1.21
C LEU A 86 7.61 -4.42 -0.60
N PHE A 87 7.98 -5.69 -0.47
CA PHE A 87 7.16 -6.72 0.16
C PHE A 87 7.92 -7.37 1.32
N ALA A 88 7.19 -7.84 2.32
CA ALA A 88 7.68 -8.79 3.30
C ALA A 88 6.96 -10.12 3.13
N ILE A 89 7.70 -11.21 3.24
CA ILE A 89 7.15 -12.54 3.50
C ILE A 89 7.73 -12.96 4.84
N ASP A 90 6.86 -13.10 5.83
CA ASP A 90 7.20 -13.52 7.19
C ASP A 90 6.49 -14.85 7.49
N ASP A 91 7.22 -15.94 7.27
CA ASP A 91 6.81 -17.31 7.52
C ASP A 91 7.34 -17.80 8.85
N ARG A 92 7.41 -16.92 9.85
CA ARG A 92 7.79 -17.27 11.22
C ARG A 92 6.53 -17.44 12.07
N ASP A 93 6.58 -18.37 13.02
CA ASP A 93 5.58 -18.46 14.08
C ASP A 93 5.76 -17.34 15.12
N ALA A 94 4.89 -17.30 16.14
CA ALA A 94 4.95 -16.33 17.23
C ALA A 94 6.26 -16.41 18.05
N ASP A 95 6.94 -17.56 18.01
CA ASP A 95 8.23 -17.79 18.67
C ASP A 95 9.42 -17.44 17.74
N GLY A 96 9.17 -17.02 16.51
CA GLY A 96 10.17 -16.64 15.52
C GLY A 96 10.76 -17.80 14.72
N ASN A 97 10.21 -19.01 14.81
CA ASN A 97 10.69 -20.17 14.05
C ASN A 97 10.08 -20.21 12.66
N ALA A 98 10.90 -20.51 11.65
CA ALA A 98 10.42 -20.67 10.28
C ALA A 98 9.48 -21.88 10.14
N ILE A 99 8.26 -21.64 9.65
CA ILE A 99 7.23 -22.67 9.38
C ILE A 99 7.13 -23.05 7.89
N GLY A 100 7.81 -22.31 6.99
CA GLY A 100 7.81 -22.52 5.54
C GLY A 100 9.15 -22.94 4.93
N GLY A 101 9.14 -23.41 3.68
CA GLY A 101 10.34 -23.78 2.91
C GLY A 101 10.66 -22.80 1.78
N GLU A 102 11.93 -22.66 1.39
CA GLU A 102 12.41 -21.68 0.39
C GLU A 102 11.67 -21.74 -0.97
N GLN A 103 11.24 -22.93 -1.37
CA GLN A 103 10.52 -23.14 -2.61
C GLN A 103 9.12 -22.49 -2.59
N ASP A 104 8.52 -22.35 -1.42
CA ASP A 104 7.23 -21.69 -1.22
C ASP A 104 7.33 -20.16 -1.39
N SER A 105 8.39 -19.54 -0.88
CA SER A 105 8.56 -18.09 -0.97
C SER A 105 8.76 -17.60 -2.43
N SER A 106 9.42 -18.41 -3.27
CA SER A 106 9.67 -18.07 -4.68
C SER A 106 8.42 -18.15 -5.56
N SER A 107 7.54 -19.13 -5.32
CA SER A 107 6.24 -19.20 -6.01
C SER A 107 5.29 -18.12 -5.49
N ARG A 108 5.33 -17.79 -4.20
CA ARG A 108 4.54 -16.71 -3.60
C ARG A 108 4.92 -15.35 -4.13
N ILE A 109 6.20 -15.03 -4.30
CA ILE A 109 6.58 -13.74 -4.90
C ILE A 109 6.14 -13.63 -6.37
N LEU A 110 6.23 -14.71 -7.16
CA LEU A 110 5.70 -14.72 -8.53
C LEU A 110 4.19 -14.48 -8.53
N LYS A 111 3.45 -15.12 -7.62
CA LYS A 111 2.02 -14.90 -7.44
C LYS A 111 1.71 -13.46 -7.02
N LEU A 112 2.40 -12.90 -6.04
CA LEU A 112 2.24 -11.51 -5.60
C LEU A 112 2.51 -10.52 -6.74
N ILE A 113 3.55 -10.75 -7.52
CA ILE A 113 3.87 -9.96 -8.71
C ILE A 113 2.75 -10.09 -9.74
N GLN A 114 2.25 -11.29 -10.00
CA GLN A 114 1.18 -11.51 -10.96
C GLN A 114 -0.16 -10.89 -10.53
N ASP A 115 -0.54 -11.04 -9.27
CA ASP A 115 -1.77 -10.51 -8.69
C ASP A 115 -1.73 -8.96 -8.70
N ARG A 116 -0.56 -8.37 -8.38
CA ARG A 116 -0.39 -6.91 -8.40
C ARG A 116 -0.25 -6.35 -9.81
N LEU A 117 0.43 -7.06 -10.70
CA LEU A 117 0.72 -6.63 -12.06
C LEU A 117 -0.21 -7.34 -13.03
N SER A 118 -1.46 -6.87 -13.07
CA SER A 118 -2.48 -7.24 -14.07
C SER A 118 -2.11 -6.88 -15.54
N LEU A 119 -0.87 -6.44 -15.76
CA LEU A 119 -0.31 -5.95 -17.02
C LEU A 119 0.55 -6.98 -17.73
N GLY A 120 0.94 -8.05 -17.05
CA GLY A 120 1.75 -9.14 -17.60
C GLY A 120 1.02 -10.46 -17.58
N THR A 121 1.06 -11.19 -18.69
CA THR A 121 0.64 -12.60 -18.72
C THR A 121 1.87 -13.50 -18.74
N ALA A 122 1.80 -14.60 -17.98
CA ALA A 122 2.83 -15.63 -17.91
C ALA A 122 4.22 -15.09 -17.55
N TRP A 123 4.32 -14.48 -16.36
CA TRP A 123 5.61 -14.07 -15.80
C TRP A 123 6.54 -15.27 -15.65
N ASP A 124 7.75 -15.16 -16.19
CA ASP A 124 8.79 -16.19 -16.10
C ASP A 124 10.14 -15.58 -15.70
N ILE A 125 11.01 -16.38 -15.11
CA ILE A 125 12.36 -15.98 -14.75
C ILE A 125 13.21 -15.97 -16.02
N LYS A 126 13.72 -14.80 -16.37
CA LYS A 126 14.52 -14.58 -17.59
C LYS A 126 15.94 -15.17 -17.50
N ASP A 127 16.53 -15.13 -16.31
CA ASP A 127 17.88 -15.62 -16.06
C ASP A 127 17.82 -16.99 -15.34
N ASP A 128 18.41 -18.04 -15.90
CA ASP A 128 18.44 -19.40 -15.30
C ASP A 128 18.95 -19.46 -13.84
N LYS A 129 19.70 -18.44 -13.41
CA LYS A 129 20.31 -18.38 -12.07
C LYS A 129 20.24 -16.98 -11.46
N PRO A 130 19.74 -16.83 -10.22
CA PRO A 130 19.82 -15.58 -9.47
C PRO A 130 21.25 -15.08 -9.29
N LYS A 131 21.45 -13.77 -9.43
CA LYS A 131 22.73 -13.07 -9.23
C LYS A 131 22.89 -12.72 -7.75
N PRO A 132 24.00 -13.09 -7.08
CA PRO A 132 24.20 -12.76 -5.67
C PRO A 132 24.40 -11.24 -5.47
N LEU A 133 23.80 -10.71 -4.40
CA LEU A 133 23.99 -9.33 -3.94
C LEU A 133 24.87 -9.32 -2.67
N LYS A 134 25.87 -8.46 -2.63
CA LYS A 134 26.76 -8.32 -1.47
C LYS A 134 26.16 -7.36 -0.45
N ILE A 135 25.26 -7.87 0.40
CA ILE A 135 24.59 -7.14 1.47
C ILE A 135 25.07 -7.69 2.82
N LYS A 136 25.38 -6.80 3.77
CA LYS A 136 25.80 -7.20 5.12
C LYS A 136 24.60 -7.35 6.04
N GLY A 137 24.65 -8.31 6.97
CA GLY A 137 23.63 -8.49 8.00
C GLY A 137 22.37 -9.22 7.54
N VAL A 138 22.41 -9.88 6.38
CA VAL A 138 21.31 -10.71 5.86
C VAL A 138 21.84 -12.13 5.67
N VAL A 139 20.98 -13.14 5.87
CA VAL A 139 21.29 -14.55 5.61
C VAL A 139 21.68 -14.72 4.14
N ARG A 140 20.90 -14.10 3.26
CA ARG A 140 21.11 -14.18 1.82
C ARG A 140 20.56 -12.94 1.12
N ALA A 141 21.25 -12.53 0.06
CA ALA A 141 20.71 -11.54 -0.87
C ALA A 141 21.01 -11.94 -2.31
N ARG A 142 19.98 -11.89 -3.17
CA ARG A 142 20.08 -12.22 -4.59
C ARG A 142 19.16 -11.36 -5.42
N SER A 143 19.38 -11.32 -6.72
CA SER A 143 18.50 -10.65 -7.67
C SER A 143 18.35 -11.42 -8.96
N TYR A 144 17.19 -11.29 -9.59
CA TYR A 144 16.88 -11.90 -10.88
C TYR A 144 15.95 -10.98 -11.67
N VAL A 145 15.77 -11.27 -12.95
CA VAL A 145 14.85 -10.55 -13.82
C VAL A 145 13.71 -11.47 -14.18
N LEU A 146 12.49 -10.97 -14.07
CA LEU A 146 11.30 -11.61 -14.62
C LEU A 146 10.95 -10.94 -15.94
N GLU A 147 10.40 -11.70 -16.86
CA GLU A 147 9.83 -11.19 -18.11
C GLU A 147 8.40 -11.69 -18.32
N ALA A 148 7.59 -10.86 -18.96
CA ALA A 148 6.23 -11.20 -19.35
C ALA A 148 5.84 -10.48 -20.64
N GLN A 149 4.78 -10.97 -21.28
CA GLN A 149 4.11 -10.27 -22.37
C GLN A 149 3.04 -9.34 -21.79
N HIS A 150 2.88 -8.15 -22.39
CA HIS A 150 1.85 -7.22 -21.96
C HIS A 150 0.45 -7.79 -22.25
N THR A 151 -0.44 -7.77 -21.26
CA THR A 151 -1.76 -8.42 -21.32
C THR A 151 -2.61 -7.98 -22.52
N ARG A 152 -2.48 -6.73 -22.96
CA ARG A 152 -3.27 -6.17 -24.09
C ARG A 152 -2.51 -6.13 -25.42
N ASP A 153 -1.19 -6.27 -25.38
CA ASP A 153 -0.35 -6.23 -26.58
C ASP A 153 0.80 -7.24 -26.42
N PRO A 154 0.60 -8.50 -26.82
CA PRO A 154 1.60 -9.56 -26.63
C PRO A 154 2.93 -9.32 -27.36
N GLU A 155 3.01 -8.37 -28.31
CA GLU A 155 4.28 -7.98 -28.93
C GLU A 155 5.15 -7.12 -28.00
N VAL A 156 4.55 -6.55 -26.95
CA VAL A 156 5.25 -5.75 -25.94
C VAL A 156 5.75 -6.64 -24.82
N MET A 157 7.07 -6.72 -24.71
CA MET A 157 7.73 -7.33 -23.55
C MET A 157 7.83 -6.33 -22.40
N ILE A 158 7.48 -6.78 -21.21
CA ILE A 158 7.71 -6.09 -19.94
C ILE A 158 8.68 -6.90 -19.10
N GLU A 159 9.49 -6.21 -18.30
CA GLU A 159 10.48 -6.85 -17.44
C GLU A 159 10.39 -6.27 -16.03
N ALA A 160 10.67 -7.11 -15.03
CA ALA A 160 10.72 -6.73 -13.63
C ALA A 160 12.04 -7.16 -13.00
N TYR A 161 12.69 -6.25 -12.28
CA TYR A 161 13.89 -6.55 -11.51
C TYR A 161 13.43 -6.93 -10.13
N VAL A 162 13.86 -8.09 -9.62
CA VAL A 162 13.54 -8.55 -8.27
C VAL A 162 14.83 -8.68 -7.48
N ALA A 163 14.86 -8.12 -6.27
CA ALA A 163 15.87 -8.38 -5.26
C ALA A 163 15.21 -9.01 -4.04
N ASP A 164 15.79 -10.11 -3.59
CA ASP A 164 15.36 -10.95 -2.46
C ASP A 164 16.41 -10.80 -1.36
N PHE A 165 15.99 -10.31 -0.19
CA PHE A 165 16.80 -10.10 1.01
C PHE A 165 16.24 -10.95 2.16
N GLU A 166 16.81 -12.14 2.35
CA GLU A 166 16.48 -13.01 3.47
C GLU A 166 17.20 -12.50 4.72
N LEU A 167 16.44 -11.89 5.64
CA LEU A 167 17.01 -11.26 6.83
C LEU A 167 17.35 -12.33 7.87
N GLU A 168 16.44 -13.26 8.06
CA GLU A 168 16.48 -14.39 8.98
C GLU A 168 15.73 -15.58 8.33
N PRO A 169 15.95 -16.83 8.76
CA PRO A 169 15.17 -17.96 8.25
C PRO A 169 13.67 -17.70 8.39
N GLY A 170 12.92 -17.79 7.30
CA GLY A 170 11.48 -17.51 7.26
C GLY A 170 11.11 -16.03 7.11
N LEU A 171 12.06 -15.08 7.15
CA LEU A 171 11.79 -13.66 6.94
C LEU A 171 12.56 -13.11 5.74
N SER A 172 11.82 -12.77 4.68
CA SER A 172 12.39 -12.19 3.45
C SER A 172 11.75 -10.87 3.09
N ILE A 173 12.58 -9.90 2.73
CA ILE A 173 12.14 -8.63 2.12
C ILE A 173 12.41 -8.70 0.63
N TYR A 174 11.39 -8.39 -0.17
CA TYR A 174 11.51 -8.30 -1.61
C TYR A 174 11.41 -6.86 -2.06
N PHE A 175 12.33 -6.45 -2.93
CA PHE A 175 12.20 -5.23 -3.71
C PHE A 175 11.99 -5.62 -5.16
N PHE A 176 10.99 -5.04 -5.82
CA PHE A 176 10.95 -5.12 -7.28
C PHE A 176 10.56 -3.81 -7.96
N GLY A 177 11.04 -3.65 -9.19
CA GLY A 177 10.75 -2.50 -10.03
C GLY A 177 10.50 -2.93 -11.47
N ILE A 178 9.53 -2.30 -12.12
CA ILE A 178 9.03 -2.71 -13.45
C ILE A 178 9.48 -1.72 -14.50
N GLY A 179 9.65 -2.19 -15.72
CA GLY A 179 9.97 -1.33 -16.85
C GLY A 179 9.71 -1.97 -18.20
N PRO A 180 9.92 -1.20 -19.28
CA PRO A 180 9.83 -1.72 -20.62
C PRO A 180 10.95 -2.74 -20.86
N GLY A 181 10.60 -3.88 -21.44
CA GLY A 181 11.54 -4.94 -21.76
C GLY A 181 12.50 -4.61 -22.93
N GLY A 182 13.33 -5.58 -23.27
CA GLY A 182 14.23 -5.54 -24.43
C GLY A 182 15.33 -4.49 -24.29
N ARG A 183 15.57 -3.69 -25.35
CA ARG A 183 16.73 -2.77 -25.40
C ARG A 183 16.67 -1.66 -24.35
N LYS A 184 15.47 -1.25 -23.91
CA LYS A 184 15.30 -0.18 -22.91
C LYS A 184 15.55 -0.68 -21.48
N TRP A 185 15.34 -1.97 -21.23
CA TRP A 185 15.42 -2.59 -19.91
C TRP A 185 16.74 -2.33 -19.18
N ARG A 186 17.87 -2.41 -19.88
CA ARG A 186 19.22 -2.30 -19.27
C ARG A 186 19.40 -1.04 -18.41
N SER A 187 18.73 0.06 -18.77
CA SER A 187 18.76 1.30 -17.99
C SER A 187 17.94 1.20 -16.69
N TYR A 188 16.77 0.57 -16.74
CA TYR A 188 15.90 0.27 -15.60
C TYR A 188 16.57 -0.75 -14.67
N GLU A 189 17.07 -1.87 -15.20
CA GLU A 189 17.80 -2.88 -14.43
C GLU A 189 18.98 -2.26 -13.65
N SER A 190 19.76 -1.40 -14.32
CA SER A 190 20.88 -0.71 -13.66
C SER A 190 20.44 0.23 -12.54
N ALA A 191 19.30 0.92 -12.71
CA ALA A 191 18.73 1.78 -11.68
C ALA A 191 18.23 0.98 -10.48
N TYR A 192 17.42 -0.07 -10.73
CA TYR A 192 16.88 -0.94 -9.69
C TYR A 192 17.98 -1.68 -8.94
N ALA A 193 18.99 -2.19 -9.63
CA ALA A 193 20.14 -2.82 -8.99
C ALA A 193 20.92 -1.85 -8.07
N LYS A 194 20.95 -0.55 -8.37
CA LYS A 194 21.58 0.44 -7.48
C LYS A 194 20.72 0.73 -6.25
N LEU A 195 19.39 0.77 -6.39
CA LEU A 195 18.45 0.89 -5.28
C LEU A 195 18.58 -0.32 -4.35
N ALA A 196 18.49 -1.54 -4.88
CA ALA A 196 18.65 -2.79 -4.13
C ALA A 196 19.99 -2.87 -3.37
N LYS A 197 21.09 -2.44 -3.98
CA LYS A 197 22.43 -2.39 -3.33
C LYS A 197 22.52 -1.43 -2.14
N SER A 198 21.54 -0.54 -1.97
CA SER A 198 21.48 0.36 -0.84
C SER A 198 20.82 -0.24 0.41
N PHE A 199 20.25 -1.44 0.30
CA PHE A 199 19.62 -2.16 1.42
C PHE A 199 20.59 -2.34 2.59
N ARG A 200 20.16 -2.01 3.81
CA ARG A 200 20.91 -2.20 5.06
C ARG A 200 19.99 -2.65 6.17
N ARG A 201 20.45 -3.53 7.06
CA ARG A 201 19.80 -3.75 8.36
C ARG A 201 19.92 -2.50 9.21
N VAL A 202 18.89 -2.26 10.01
CA VAL A 202 18.90 -1.30 11.11
C VAL A 202 18.41 -2.02 12.37
N GLU A 203 18.70 -1.42 13.52
CA GLU A 203 18.16 -1.89 14.79
C GLU A 203 16.65 -1.66 14.82
N ILE A 204 15.92 -2.63 15.39
CA ILE A 204 14.49 -2.49 15.63
C ILE A 204 14.32 -1.70 16.93
N VAL A 205 13.69 -0.53 16.83
CA VAL A 205 13.49 0.40 17.95
C VAL A 205 12.08 0.24 18.56
N GLY A 206 11.17 -0.46 17.88
CA GLY A 206 9.77 -0.60 18.28
C GLY A 206 8.98 0.73 18.17
N VAL A 207 7.67 0.68 18.33
CA VAL A 207 6.84 1.88 18.53
C VAL A 207 6.85 2.21 20.02
N GLU A 208 7.08 3.47 20.38
CA GLU A 208 6.87 3.91 21.77
C GLU A 208 5.41 3.63 22.18
N ASP A 209 5.22 2.77 23.19
CA ASP A 209 3.91 2.45 23.75
C ASP A 209 3.33 3.72 24.40
N LEU A 210 2.38 4.36 23.72
CA LEU A 210 1.71 5.58 24.19
C LEU A 210 0.61 5.32 25.24
N GLY A 211 0.57 4.11 25.82
CA GLY A 211 -0.23 3.80 26.98
C GLY A 211 -1.18 2.64 26.70
N SER A 212 -0.84 1.49 27.28
CA SER A 212 -1.63 0.27 27.41
C SER A 212 -2.85 0.46 28.33
N GLY A 213 -3.71 1.40 27.97
CA GLY A 213 -4.99 1.65 28.62
C GLY A 213 -6.09 0.71 28.13
N ARG A 214 -5.97 -0.59 28.45
CA ARG A 214 -6.88 -1.72 28.10
C ARG A 214 -6.60 -2.33 26.73
N ASP A 215 -6.82 -3.63 26.59
CA ASP A 215 -6.76 -4.37 25.31
C ASP A 215 -8.12 -4.25 24.60
N THR A 216 -8.48 -3.02 24.21
CA THR A 216 -9.70 -2.80 23.42
C THR A 216 -9.42 -2.97 21.92
N PRO A 217 -10.44 -3.26 21.11
CA PRO A 217 -10.32 -3.24 19.64
C PRO A 217 -9.73 -1.94 19.10
N ARG A 218 -10.09 -0.79 19.69
CA ARG A 218 -9.55 0.52 19.32
C ARG A 218 -8.06 0.61 19.61
N ASP A 219 -7.60 0.07 20.73
CA ASP A 219 -6.18 0.08 21.10
C ASP A 219 -5.36 -0.81 20.15
N ARG A 220 -5.87 -2.00 19.82
CA ARG A 220 -5.25 -2.87 18.80
C ARG A 220 -5.18 -2.20 17.43
N ARG A 221 -6.27 -1.53 17.02
CA ARG A 221 -6.31 -0.78 15.76
C ARG A 221 -5.34 0.40 15.77
N ARG A 222 -5.26 1.14 16.87
CA ARG A 222 -4.30 2.24 17.06
C ARG A 222 -2.86 1.75 16.87
N ILE A 223 -2.48 0.66 17.53
CA ILE A 223 -1.12 0.10 17.43
C ILE A 223 -0.79 -0.26 15.97
N LYS A 224 -1.69 -0.97 15.27
CA LYS A 224 -1.53 -1.31 13.84
C LYS A 224 -1.29 -0.06 12.98
N LEU A 225 -2.08 1.00 13.19
CA LEU A 225 -1.94 2.25 12.43
C LEU A 225 -0.69 3.05 12.80
N GLN A 226 -0.24 2.99 14.06
CA GLN A 226 1.01 3.61 14.49
C GLN A 226 2.21 2.95 13.80
N GLU A 227 2.24 1.62 13.72
CA GLU A 227 3.27 0.88 12.98
C GLU A 227 3.23 1.21 11.48
N GLU A 228 2.04 1.36 10.90
CA GLU A 228 1.87 1.78 9.50
C GLU A 228 2.46 3.18 9.25
N VAL A 229 2.08 4.15 10.09
CA VAL A 229 2.51 5.55 9.98
C VAL A 229 4.01 5.70 10.28
N ALA A 230 4.56 4.92 11.20
CA ALA A 230 6.00 4.93 11.49
C ALA A 230 6.85 4.52 10.27
N ARG A 231 6.30 3.69 9.37
CA ARG A 231 6.93 3.29 8.09
C ARG A 231 6.66 4.26 6.94
N SER A 232 5.83 5.28 7.17
CA SER A 232 5.31 6.19 6.16
C SER A 232 5.45 7.65 6.64
N PRO A 233 6.65 8.25 6.59
CA PRO A 233 6.98 9.49 7.31
C PRO A 233 6.16 10.73 6.91
N GLU A 234 5.55 10.73 5.72
CA GLU A 234 4.66 11.82 5.29
C GLU A 234 3.23 11.68 5.82
N TRP A 235 2.87 10.50 6.32
CA TRP A 235 1.56 10.19 6.89
C TRP A 235 1.58 10.42 8.40
N LYS A 236 0.41 10.71 8.96
CA LYS A 236 0.22 10.95 10.39
C LYS A 236 -1.06 10.27 10.87
N LEU A 237 -1.01 9.76 12.09
CA LEU A 237 -2.19 9.32 12.83
C LEU A 237 -2.70 10.48 13.68
N TYR A 238 -4.00 10.76 13.56
CA TYR A 238 -4.76 11.67 14.40
C TYR A 238 -5.83 10.85 15.11
N GLU A 239 -6.22 11.30 16.30
CA GLU A 239 -7.26 10.63 17.07
C GLU A 239 -8.30 11.65 17.52
N THR A 240 -9.56 11.25 17.43
CA THR A 240 -10.68 11.93 18.05
C THR A 240 -11.29 11.01 19.11
N GLU A 241 -12.47 11.35 19.65
CA GLU A 241 -13.15 10.48 20.61
C GLU A 241 -13.55 9.15 19.96
N HIS A 242 -14.05 9.21 18.73
CA HIS A 242 -14.68 8.08 18.06
C HIS A 242 -13.93 7.55 16.84
N TYR A 243 -12.97 8.31 16.28
CA TYR A 243 -12.29 7.95 15.04
C TYR A 243 -10.77 7.89 15.18
N LEU A 244 -10.14 7.02 14.39
CA LEU A 244 -8.72 7.03 14.11
C LEU A 244 -8.55 7.57 12.69
N VAL A 245 -7.74 8.61 12.49
CA VAL A 245 -7.61 9.28 11.19
C VAL A 245 -6.18 9.22 10.70
N VAL A 246 -5.96 8.66 9.51
CA VAL A 246 -4.63 8.53 8.88
C VAL A 246 -4.56 9.44 7.66
N SER A 247 -3.57 10.34 7.61
CA SER A 247 -3.50 11.34 6.53
C SER A 247 -2.10 11.83 6.21
N ASP A 248 -1.84 12.08 4.93
CA ASP A 248 -0.67 12.81 4.40
C ASP A 248 -0.98 14.29 4.07
N VAL A 249 -2.16 14.80 4.44
CA VAL A 249 -2.55 16.18 4.22
C VAL A 249 -1.77 17.12 5.14
N LYS A 250 -1.18 18.17 4.56
CA LYS A 250 -0.37 19.18 5.27
C LYS A 250 -1.16 20.43 5.70
N ASP A 251 -2.37 20.60 5.18
CA ASP A 251 -3.25 21.73 5.50
C ASP A 251 -3.88 21.53 6.88
N LYS A 252 -3.25 22.10 7.92
CA LYS A 252 -3.71 21.95 9.30
C LYS A 252 -5.11 22.50 9.55
N PRO A 253 -5.48 23.73 9.13
CA PRO A 253 -6.84 24.24 9.29
C PRO A 253 -7.92 23.30 8.72
N PHE A 254 -7.64 22.67 7.58
CA PHE A 254 -8.54 21.68 7.00
C PHE A 254 -8.67 20.42 7.85
N MET A 255 -7.55 19.87 8.32
CA MET A 255 -7.58 18.69 9.18
C MET A 255 -8.30 18.98 10.49
N ASP A 256 -8.05 20.14 11.11
CA ASP A 256 -8.74 20.56 12.34
C ASP A 256 -10.27 20.66 12.11
N GLU A 257 -10.70 21.21 10.96
CA GLU A 257 -12.11 21.28 10.57
C GLU A 257 -12.70 19.89 10.31
N LEU A 258 -11.97 19.02 9.59
CA LEU A 258 -12.41 17.66 9.27
C LEU A 258 -12.62 16.83 10.53
N LEU A 259 -11.66 16.84 11.45
CA LEU A 259 -11.73 16.11 12.74
C LEU A 259 -12.92 16.59 13.58
N LEU A 260 -13.22 17.88 13.57
CA LEU A 260 -14.39 18.42 14.26
C LEU A 260 -15.70 18.02 13.59
N ARG A 261 -15.76 18.05 12.25
CA ARG A 261 -16.98 17.74 11.48
C ARG A 261 -17.38 16.28 11.61
N ILE A 262 -16.45 15.33 11.56
CA ILE A 262 -16.77 13.89 11.67
C ILE A 262 -17.40 13.55 13.03
N GLU A 263 -16.95 14.20 14.10
CA GLU A 263 -17.54 14.07 15.43
C GLU A 263 -18.92 14.72 15.51
N ALA A 264 -19.10 15.87 14.85
CA ALA A 264 -20.42 16.52 14.77
C ALA A 264 -21.44 15.68 13.98
N ILE A 265 -21.01 15.03 12.89
CA ILE A 265 -21.84 14.11 12.10
C ILE A 265 -22.24 12.91 12.95
N ARG A 266 -21.29 12.30 13.67
CA ARG A 266 -21.58 11.20 14.58
C ARG A 266 -22.59 11.58 15.65
N LYS A 267 -22.42 12.77 16.26
CA LYS A 267 -23.36 13.26 17.25
C LYS A 267 -24.78 13.39 16.68
N ALA A 268 -24.93 13.97 15.49
CA ALA A 268 -26.23 14.06 14.83
C ALA A 268 -26.83 12.67 14.54
N TYR A 269 -26.00 11.72 14.10
CA TYR A 269 -26.40 10.33 13.87
C TYR A 269 -26.88 9.65 15.16
N GLU A 270 -26.17 9.81 16.28
CA GLU A 270 -26.57 9.22 17.57
C GLU A 270 -27.81 9.89 18.19
N GLU A 271 -28.10 11.15 17.84
CA GLU A 271 -29.37 11.82 18.19
C GLU A 271 -30.56 11.25 17.41
N GLU A 272 -30.39 10.96 16.11
CA GLU A 272 -31.45 10.40 15.24
C GLU A 272 -31.61 8.87 15.40
N TYR A 273 -30.51 8.17 15.71
CA TYR A 273 -30.45 6.72 15.90
C TYR A 273 -29.84 6.37 17.26
N PRO A 274 -30.59 6.55 18.37
CA PRO A 274 -30.08 6.32 19.71
C PRO A 274 -29.54 4.89 19.89
N PRO A 275 -28.31 4.70 20.42
CA PRO A 275 -27.73 3.37 20.62
C PRO A 275 -28.59 2.43 21.47
N GLU A 276 -29.31 2.97 22.46
CA GLU A 276 -30.19 2.17 23.33
C GLU A 276 -31.37 1.55 22.56
N GLU A 277 -31.95 2.29 21.60
CA GLU A 277 -33.02 1.79 20.75
C GLU A 277 -32.51 0.69 19.81
N ALA A 278 -31.33 0.89 19.21
CA ALA A 278 -30.69 -0.13 18.37
C ALA A 278 -30.41 -1.42 19.15
N ARG A 279 -29.95 -1.34 20.40
CA ARG A 279 -29.76 -2.50 21.28
C ARG A 279 -31.09 -3.18 21.62
N ALA A 280 -32.14 -2.42 21.92
CA ALA A 280 -33.45 -2.97 22.23
C ALA A 280 -34.06 -3.71 21.03
N ILE A 281 -33.93 -3.17 19.81
CA ILE A 281 -34.38 -3.81 18.58
C ILE A 281 -33.64 -5.14 18.35
N ARG A 282 -32.30 -5.17 18.54
CA ARG A 282 -31.50 -6.39 18.40
C ARG A 282 -31.85 -7.45 19.43
N ALA A 283 -31.96 -7.07 20.70
CA ALA A 283 -32.34 -7.99 21.77
C ALA A 283 -33.70 -8.65 21.49
N LYS A 284 -34.66 -7.85 20.99
CA LYS A 284 -35.98 -8.36 20.60
C LYS A 284 -35.89 -9.31 19.40
N ALA A 285 -35.10 -8.98 18.38
CA ALA A 285 -34.91 -9.85 17.21
C ALA A 285 -34.23 -11.17 17.58
N GLU A 286 -33.27 -11.17 18.51
CA GLU A 286 -32.65 -12.39 19.05
C GLU A 286 -33.63 -13.24 19.84
N GLU A 287 -34.48 -12.63 20.67
CA GLU A 287 -35.54 -13.32 21.41
C GLU A 287 -36.56 -13.97 20.45
N GLU A 288 -37.00 -13.25 19.43
CA GLU A 288 -37.91 -13.77 18.40
C GLU A 288 -37.25 -14.94 17.61
N LYS A 289 -35.96 -14.82 17.27
CA LYS A 289 -35.20 -15.89 16.60
C LYS A 289 -35.07 -17.14 17.49
N ARG A 290 -34.77 -16.96 18.78
CA ARG A 290 -34.70 -18.07 19.76
C ARG A 290 -36.06 -18.74 19.96
N ALA A 291 -37.13 -17.97 20.05
CA ALA A 291 -38.48 -18.50 20.16
C ALA A 291 -38.89 -19.33 18.94
N ALA A 292 -38.56 -18.85 17.73
CA ALA A 292 -38.83 -19.57 16.48
C ALA A 292 -38.02 -20.87 16.35
N ALA A 293 -36.75 -20.88 16.77
CA ALA A 293 -35.92 -22.08 16.79
C ALA A 293 -36.48 -23.15 17.75
N ALA A 294 -36.90 -22.73 18.95
CA ALA A 294 -37.52 -23.62 19.94
C ALA A 294 -38.87 -24.21 19.45
N GLU A 295 -39.63 -23.48 18.64
CA GLU A 295 -40.91 -23.94 18.08
C GLU A 295 -40.72 -24.95 16.92
N ASN A 296 -39.64 -24.83 16.15
CA ASN A 296 -39.33 -25.72 15.03
C ASN A 296 -38.65 -27.04 15.44
N GLY A 297 -38.33 -27.22 16.73
CA GLY A 297 -37.66 -28.43 17.22
C GLY A 297 -36.26 -28.64 16.64
N GLU A 298 -35.64 -27.56 16.15
CA GLU A 298 -34.23 -27.53 15.80
C GLU A 298 -33.47 -27.52 17.13
N ASP A 299 -32.76 -28.62 17.44
CA ASP A 299 -31.82 -28.63 18.55
C ASP A 299 -30.87 -27.44 18.33
N GLU A 300 -30.65 -26.62 19.37
CA GLU A 300 -29.63 -25.58 19.36
C GLU A 300 -28.30 -26.24 19.00
N GLU A 301 -27.90 -26.18 17.73
CA GLU A 301 -26.51 -26.48 17.37
C GLU A 301 -25.67 -25.54 18.23
N PRO A 302 -24.71 -26.08 19.00
CA PRO A 302 -23.81 -25.22 19.76
C PRO A 302 -23.21 -24.27 18.74
N ALA A 303 -23.35 -22.96 19.01
CA ALA A 303 -22.80 -21.88 18.18
C ALA A 303 -21.51 -22.37 17.55
N GLU A 304 -21.55 -22.62 16.23
CA GLU A 304 -20.41 -23.12 15.46
C GLU A 304 -19.19 -22.37 15.97
N GLU A 305 -18.11 -23.07 16.36
CA GLU A 305 -16.88 -22.44 16.85
C GLU A 305 -16.53 -21.25 15.95
N GLU A 306 -16.90 -20.06 16.45
CA GLU A 306 -17.03 -18.87 15.62
C GLU A 306 -15.61 -18.48 15.21
N ASP A 307 -15.35 -18.54 13.90
CA ASP A 307 -14.07 -18.17 13.29
C ASP A 307 -13.61 -16.83 13.90
N GLU A 308 -12.46 -16.86 14.61
CA GLU A 308 -11.85 -15.70 15.28
C GLU A 308 -11.56 -14.52 14.33
N ARG A 309 -11.77 -14.72 13.02
CA ARG A 309 -11.76 -13.69 11.98
C ARG A 309 -13.04 -12.86 11.88
N SER A 310 -14.12 -13.24 12.56
CA SER A 310 -15.34 -12.45 12.67
C SER A 310 -15.39 -11.73 14.02
N VAL A 311 -15.05 -10.44 14.03
CA VAL A 311 -15.18 -9.56 15.22
C VAL A 311 -16.65 -9.27 15.55
N SER A 312 -17.60 -10.02 15.00
CA SER A 312 -19.04 -9.73 14.95
C SER A 312 -19.81 -9.98 16.26
N VAL A 313 -19.14 -10.21 17.39
CA VAL A 313 -19.80 -10.35 18.71
C VAL A 313 -19.61 -9.12 19.60
N GLN A 314 -18.88 -8.11 19.14
CA GLN A 314 -18.82 -6.83 19.85
C GLN A 314 -20.03 -5.98 19.48
N ASP A 315 -20.62 -5.29 20.47
CA ASP A 315 -21.61 -4.23 20.24
C ASP A 315 -21.10 -3.39 19.05
N PRO A 316 -21.79 -3.36 17.90
CA PRO A 316 -21.38 -2.59 16.73
C PRO A 316 -21.08 -1.13 17.05
N MET A 317 -21.65 -0.61 18.14
CA MET A 317 -21.30 0.71 18.63
C MET A 317 -19.90 0.77 19.24
N LEU A 318 -19.45 -0.25 19.97
CA LEU A 318 -18.06 -0.39 20.40
C LEU A 318 -17.11 -0.63 19.23
N ALA A 319 -17.51 -1.42 18.23
CA ALA A 319 -16.72 -1.61 17.00
C ALA A 319 -16.58 -0.30 16.20
N SER A 320 -17.63 0.55 16.20
CA SER A 320 -17.56 1.88 15.58
C SER A 320 -16.57 2.82 16.26
N LEU A 321 -16.15 2.52 17.50
CA LEU A 321 -15.06 3.26 18.16
C LEU A 321 -13.70 2.90 17.58
N SER A 322 -13.58 1.94 16.67
CA SER A 322 -12.34 1.66 15.94
C SER A 322 -12.39 2.10 14.47
N SER A 323 -13.44 2.83 14.07
CA SER A 323 -13.60 3.28 12.68
C SER A 323 -12.42 4.15 12.23
N VAL A 324 -11.90 3.80 11.06
CA VAL A 324 -10.75 4.50 10.47
C VAL A 324 -11.21 5.41 9.34
N LEU A 325 -10.67 6.63 9.31
CA LEU A 325 -10.80 7.55 8.19
C LEU A 325 -9.43 7.81 7.58
N ARG A 326 -9.26 7.50 6.30
CA ARG A 326 -8.06 7.84 5.54
C ARG A 326 -8.30 9.05 4.66
N VAL A 327 -7.44 10.05 4.79
CA VAL A 327 -7.54 11.29 4.02
C VAL A 327 -6.27 11.49 3.20
N CYS A 328 -6.36 11.21 1.90
CA CYS A 328 -5.27 11.42 0.96
C CYS A 328 -5.09 12.92 0.62
N SER A 329 -3.85 13.35 0.38
CA SER A 329 -3.51 14.75 0.09
C SER A 329 -4.06 15.30 -1.22
N ASP A 330 -4.35 14.42 -2.17
CA ASP A 330 -5.00 14.77 -3.44
C ASP A 330 -5.61 13.54 -4.12
N ARG A 331 -6.35 13.79 -5.21
CA ARG A 331 -6.99 12.77 -6.04
C ARG A 331 -6.01 11.72 -6.57
N GLN A 332 -4.76 12.11 -6.83
CA GLN A 332 -3.77 11.20 -7.38
C GLN A 332 -3.31 10.21 -6.31
N THR A 333 -3.02 10.67 -5.10
CA THR A 333 -2.73 9.80 -3.95
C THR A 333 -3.90 8.86 -3.68
N TYR A 334 -5.14 9.36 -3.72
CA TYR A 334 -6.36 8.56 -3.57
C TYR A 334 -6.49 7.45 -4.61
N SER A 335 -6.37 7.78 -5.90
CA SER A 335 -6.45 6.76 -6.95
C SER A 335 -5.33 5.74 -6.85
N ARG A 336 -4.14 6.12 -6.37
CA ARG A 336 -3.02 5.19 -6.15
C ARG A 336 -3.22 4.29 -4.96
N TYR A 337 -3.88 4.79 -3.91
CA TYR A 337 -4.33 3.98 -2.79
C TYR A 337 -5.47 3.03 -3.19
N GLY A 338 -6.04 3.15 -4.39
CA GLY A 338 -7.10 2.28 -4.90
C GLY A 338 -8.49 2.92 -4.97
N GLY A 339 -8.56 4.23 -4.75
CA GLY A 339 -9.76 5.03 -4.94
C GLY A 339 -10.35 4.88 -6.35
N PRO A 340 -11.63 4.45 -6.48
CA PRO A 340 -12.28 4.31 -7.78
C PRO A 340 -12.28 5.63 -8.57
N PRO A 341 -12.10 5.56 -9.91
CA PRO A 341 -12.12 6.77 -10.73
C PRO A 341 -13.50 7.41 -10.71
N GLY A 342 -13.55 8.73 -10.50
CA GLY A 342 -14.80 9.50 -10.57
C GLY A 342 -15.58 9.56 -9.26
N THR A 343 -15.01 9.08 -8.15
CA THR A 343 -15.62 9.19 -6.82
C THR A 343 -14.84 10.17 -5.92
N GLY A 344 -15.50 10.71 -4.88
CA GLY A 344 -14.88 11.53 -3.83
C GLY A 344 -14.25 10.70 -2.70
N GLY A 345 -14.66 9.43 -2.61
CA GLY A 345 -14.26 8.48 -1.59
C GLY A 345 -14.90 7.11 -1.78
N TYR A 346 -14.52 6.15 -0.95
CA TYR A 346 -15.12 4.81 -0.88
C TYR A 346 -14.96 4.20 0.51
N TRP A 347 -15.86 3.28 0.86
CA TRP A 347 -15.75 2.44 2.05
C TRP A 347 -15.00 1.15 1.70
N ASN A 348 -13.94 0.84 2.46
CA ASN A 348 -13.28 -0.45 2.42
C ASN A 348 -13.88 -1.37 3.49
N PRO A 349 -14.70 -2.38 3.12
CA PRO A 349 -15.36 -3.25 4.08
C PRO A 349 -14.42 -4.24 4.76
N VAL A 350 -13.24 -4.53 4.18
CA VAL A 350 -12.29 -5.50 4.75
C VAL A 350 -11.65 -4.95 6.02
N ASP A 351 -11.35 -3.65 6.03
CA ASP A 351 -10.62 -2.98 7.11
C ASP A 351 -11.42 -1.88 7.80
N GLU A 352 -12.72 -1.82 7.50
CA GLU A 352 -13.66 -0.90 8.12
C GLU A 352 -13.18 0.56 8.08
N GLU A 353 -12.73 0.97 6.89
CA GLU A 353 -12.10 2.27 6.66
C GLU A 353 -12.83 3.07 5.57
N LEU A 354 -13.14 4.32 5.87
CA LEU A 354 -13.58 5.29 4.88
C LEU A 354 -12.34 5.98 4.28
N VAL A 355 -12.20 5.97 2.96
CA VAL A 355 -11.09 6.61 2.26
C VAL A 355 -11.60 7.77 1.43
N ILE A 356 -11.02 8.96 1.62
CA ILE A 356 -11.34 10.20 0.91
C ILE A 356 -10.06 10.95 0.53
N TYR A 357 -10.19 12.10 -0.14
CA TYR A 357 -9.05 12.98 -0.43
C TYR A 357 -9.37 14.46 -0.28
N ASP A 358 -8.33 15.27 -0.08
CA ASP A 358 -8.41 16.73 -0.11
C ASP A 358 -8.56 17.22 -1.56
N ASP A 359 -9.79 17.57 -1.94
CA ASP A 359 -10.13 18.06 -3.28
C ASP A 359 -9.96 19.57 -3.44
N LYS A 360 -9.10 20.20 -2.61
CA LYS A 360 -8.81 21.65 -2.66
C LYS A 360 -8.42 22.13 -4.05
N LYS A 361 -7.68 21.32 -4.82
CA LYS A 361 -7.16 21.74 -6.14
C LYS A 361 -8.21 21.74 -7.24
N SER A 362 -9.25 20.89 -7.17
CA SER A 362 -10.19 20.72 -8.28
C SER A 362 -11.53 21.43 -8.04
N SER A 363 -12.13 21.28 -6.87
CA SER A 363 -13.42 21.90 -6.53
C SER A 363 -13.38 22.77 -5.28
N GLY A 364 -12.22 22.96 -4.66
CA GLY A 364 -12.17 23.67 -3.37
C GLY A 364 -12.71 22.84 -2.21
N ARG A 365 -12.68 21.50 -2.32
CA ARG A 365 -13.13 20.47 -1.35
C ARG A 365 -14.61 20.09 -1.39
N ASP A 366 -15.36 20.51 -2.41
CA ASP A 366 -16.76 20.10 -2.54
C ASP A 366 -16.91 18.57 -2.56
N TRP A 367 -16.07 17.87 -3.33
CA TRP A 367 -16.08 16.40 -3.36
C TRP A 367 -15.72 15.78 -2.01
N THR A 368 -14.77 16.36 -1.28
CA THR A 368 -14.39 15.89 0.04
C THR A 368 -15.56 15.98 1.01
N TRP A 369 -16.28 17.10 1.00
CA TRP A 369 -17.39 17.34 1.91
C TRP A 369 -18.67 16.59 1.51
N ILE A 370 -18.91 16.34 0.22
CA ILE A 370 -20.05 15.53 -0.24
C ILE A 370 -19.97 14.08 0.26
N VAL A 371 -18.78 13.55 0.54
CA VAL A 371 -18.66 12.19 1.08
C VAL A 371 -18.92 12.14 2.58
N LEU A 372 -18.61 13.23 3.30
CA LEU A 372 -18.74 13.27 4.76
C LEU A 372 -20.13 13.75 5.22
N ASN A 373 -20.78 14.64 4.46
CA ASN A 373 -22.15 15.12 4.76
C ASN A 373 -23.18 14.25 4.05
#